data_AF-A0A950XA22-F1
#
_entry.id   AF-A0A950XA22-F1
#
_cell.length_a   1.000
_cell.length_b   1.000
_cell.length_c   1.000
_cell.angle_alpha   90.00
_cell.angle_beta   90.00
_cell.angle_gamma   90.00
#
_symmetry.space_group_name_H-M   'P 1'
#
loop_
_entity.id
_entity.type
_entity.pdbx_description
1 polymer ?
#
loop_
_entity_poly.entity_id
_entity_poly.type
_entity_poly.pdbx_seq_one_letter_code
_entity_poly.pdbx_strand_id
1 'polypeptide(L)'
;MSVENSPERAAILTEQTRTIHRLIDALPEKLRRPLALLSIEEMTTPEIAAIMGLPEGTVRRLLVEARALLKTKLSRLESDNHD
;
A
#
# COMPACT_ATOMS: atom_id res chain seq x y z
N MET A 1 16.53 -31.24 6.82
CA MET A 1 15.43 -30.85 5.91
C MET A 1 14.77 -29.63 6.52
N SER A 2 14.80 -28.54 5.78
CA SER A 2 14.43 -27.20 6.23
C SER A 2 12.97 -27.10 6.67
N VAL A 3 12.77 -26.41 7.79
CA VAL A 3 11.47 -25.97 8.35
C VAL A 3 10.89 -24.80 7.53
N GLU A 4 11.27 -24.69 6.25
CA GLU A 4 11.01 -23.51 5.40
C GLU A 4 9.66 -23.55 4.69
N ASN A 5 8.91 -24.65 4.79
CA ASN A 5 7.62 -24.85 4.11
C ASN A 5 6.49 -25.29 5.06
N SER A 6 6.49 -24.79 6.29
CA SER A 6 5.40 -25.11 7.23
C SER A 6 4.11 -24.36 6.83
N PRO A 7 2.94 -25.04 6.82
CA PRO A 7 1.67 -24.44 6.40
C PRO A 7 1.28 -23.20 7.22
N GLU A 8 1.76 -23.10 8.46
CA GLU A 8 1.55 -21.96 9.34
C GLU A 8 2.20 -20.68 8.79
N ARG A 9 3.42 -20.76 8.23
CA ARG A 9 4.08 -19.59 7.61
C ARG A 9 3.36 -19.15 6.34
N ALA A 10 2.91 -20.09 5.52
CA ALA A 10 2.14 -19.78 4.31
C ALA A 10 0.81 -19.10 4.64
N ALA A 11 0.13 -19.55 5.71
CA ALA A 11 -1.09 -18.93 6.21
C ALA A 11 -0.85 -17.48 6.71
N ILE A 12 0.23 -17.25 7.48
CA ILE A 12 0.59 -15.91 7.97
C ILE A 12 0.86 -14.95 6.80
N LEU A 13 1.65 -15.37 5.81
CA LEU A 13 1.95 -14.55 4.63
C LEU A 13 0.68 -14.20 3.86
N THR A 14 -0.21 -15.19 3.67
CA THR A 14 -1.49 -14.99 2.99
C THR A 14 -2.37 -13.96 3.70
N GLU A 15 -2.46 -14.02 5.03
CA GLU A 15 -3.27 -13.07 5.80
C GLU A 15 -2.64 -11.66 5.83
N GLN A 16 -1.31 -11.57 5.86
CA GLN A 16 -0.60 -10.29 5.73
C GLN A 16 -0.86 -9.65 4.37
N THR A 17 -0.72 -10.39 3.27
CA THR A 17 -1.02 -9.92 1.91
C THR A 17 -2.47 -9.47 1.79
N ARG A 18 -3.42 -10.26 2.32
CA ARG A 18 -4.85 -9.90 2.31
C ARG A 18 -5.11 -8.61 3.09
N THR A 19 -4.45 -8.42 4.21
CA THR A 19 -4.54 -7.20 5.02
C THR A 19 -4.03 -5.98 4.26
N ILE A 20 -2.87 -6.09 3.62
CA ILE A 20 -2.32 -5.01 2.79
C ILE A 20 -3.28 -4.63 1.65
N HIS A 21 -3.83 -5.61 0.94
CA HIS A 21 -4.81 -5.37 -0.12
C HIS A 21 -6.05 -4.63 0.40
N ARG A 22 -6.64 -5.07 1.53
CA ARG A 22 -7.77 -4.36 2.15
C ARG A 22 -7.43 -2.92 2.51
N LEU A 23 -6.22 -2.65 3.00
CA LEU A 23 -5.79 -1.31 3.35
C LEU A 23 -5.67 -0.39 2.12
N ILE A 24 -5.12 -0.91 1.02
CA ILE A 24 -5.02 -0.21 -0.27
C ILE A 24 -6.41 0.04 -0.85
N ASP A 25 -7.31 -0.94 -0.80
CA ASP A 25 -8.70 -0.81 -1.25
C ASP A 25 -9.45 0.24 -0.44
N ALA A 26 -9.17 0.36 0.86
CA ALA A 26 -9.78 1.35 1.73
C ALA A 26 -9.16 2.76 1.60
N LEU A 27 -8.19 2.98 0.71
CA LEU A 27 -7.71 4.33 0.39
C LEU A 27 -8.72 5.09 -0.47
N PRO A 28 -8.86 6.40 -0.30
CA PRO A 28 -9.54 7.24 -1.28
C PRO A 28 -8.97 7.04 -2.68
N GLU A 29 -9.82 7.01 -3.71
CA GLU A 29 -9.40 6.73 -5.09
C GLU A 29 -8.30 7.67 -5.59
N LYS A 30 -8.39 8.96 -5.23
CA LYS A 30 -7.38 9.99 -5.52
C LYS A 30 -5.97 9.68 -4.97
N LEU A 31 -5.88 8.85 -3.93
CA LEU A 31 -4.63 8.43 -3.28
C LEU A 31 -4.19 7.05 -3.76
N ARG A 32 -5.16 6.16 -4.02
CA ARG A 32 -4.90 4.80 -4.49
C ARG A 32 -4.25 4.78 -5.87
N ARG A 33 -4.76 5.60 -6.80
CA ARG A 33 -4.29 5.63 -8.19
C ARG A 33 -2.81 6.01 -8.35
N PRO A 34 -2.31 7.14 -7.81
CA PRO A 34 -0.89 7.47 -7.93
C PRO A 34 0.01 6.46 -7.21
N LEU A 35 -0.47 5.85 -6.12
CA LEU A 35 0.29 4.82 -5.41
C LEU A 35 0.43 3.53 -6.24
N ALA A 36 -0.64 3.08 -6.89
CA ALA A 36 -0.61 1.91 -7.77
C ALA A 36 0.34 2.11 -8.96
N LEU A 37 0.27 3.27 -9.62
CA LEU A 37 1.18 3.59 -10.73
C LEU A 37 2.65 3.60 -10.29
N LEU A 38 2.94 4.10 -9.09
CA LEU A 38 4.31 4.10 -8.55
C LEU A 38 4.80 2.70 -8.16
N SER A 39 3.95 1.90 -7.51
CA SER A 39 4.38 0.66 -6.83
C SER A 39 4.16 -0.62 -7.63
N ILE A 40 3.19 -0.62 -8.55
CA ILE A 40 2.84 -1.79 -9.36
C ILE A 40 3.36 -1.60 -10.79
N GLU A 41 3.12 -0.42 -11.36
CA GLU A 41 3.55 -0.09 -12.73
C GLU A 41 4.98 0.50 -12.77
N GLU A 42 5.65 0.59 -11.62
CA GLU A 42 7.02 1.11 -11.43
C GLU A 42 7.28 2.48 -12.07
N MET A 43 6.24 3.31 -12.20
CA MET A 43 6.33 4.61 -12.85
C MET A 43 6.98 5.66 -11.96
N THR A 44 7.68 6.60 -12.59
CA THR A 44 8.25 7.77 -11.92
C THR A 44 7.21 8.85 -11.63
N THR A 45 7.45 9.75 -10.67
CA THR A 45 6.53 10.86 -10.37
C THR A 45 6.21 11.74 -11.60
N PRO A 46 7.18 12.10 -12.46
CA PRO A 46 6.88 12.84 -13.70
C PRO A 46 5.95 12.08 -14.66
N GLU A 47 6.13 10.78 -14.84
CA GLU A 47 5.26 9.97 -15.72
C GLU A 47 3.85 9.86 -15.15
N ILE A 48 3.72 9.67 -13.83
CA ILE A 48 2.43 9.67 -13.14
C ILE A 48 1.72 11.02 -13.31
N ALA A 49 2.46 12.13 -13.16
CA ALA A 49 1.95 13.48 -13.36
C ALA A 49 1.40 13.67 -14.77
N ALA A 50 2.12 13.20 -15.78
CA ALA A 50 1.69 13.24 -17.18
C ALA A 50 0.42 12.40 -17.42
N ILE A 51 0.36 11.15 -16.93
CA ILE A 51 -0.80 10.27 -17.09
C ILE A 51 -2.04 10.79 -16.37
N MET A 52 -1.86 11.36 -15.17
CA MET A 52 -2.96 11.85 -14.35
C MET A 52 -3.40 13.28 -14.73
N GLY A 53 -2.63 13.99 -15.55
CA GLY A 53 -2.89 15.40 -15.86
C GLY A 53 -2.76 16.32 -14.63
N LEU A 54 -1.86 15.99 -13.70
CA LEU A 54 -1.66 16.70 -12.44
C LEU A 54 -0.24 17.26 -12.34
N PRO A 55 -0.02 18.39 -11.65
CA PRO A 55 1.34 18.86 -11.33
C PRO A 55 2.11 17.81 -10.51
N GLU A 56 3.41 17.65 -10.77
CA GLU A 56 4.24 16.71 -10.00
C GLU A 56 4.23 16.97 -8.48
N GLY A 57 4.13 18.24 -8.07
CA GLY A 57 4.00 18.61 -6.66
C GLY A 57 2.73 18.05 -6.03
N THR A 58 1.63 18.03 -6.79
CA THR A 58 0.37 17.40 -6.37
C THR A 58 0.54 15.88 -6.27
N VAL A 59 1.15 15.24 -7.26
CA VAL A 59 1.43 13.79 -7.22
C VAL A 59 2.28 13.43 -5.99
N ARG A 60 3.36 14.17 -5.72
CA ARG A 60 4.18 13.97 -4.51
C ARG A 60 3.35 14.08 -3.23
N ARG A 61 2.49 15.10 -3.12
CA ARG A 61 1.60 15.25 -1.95
C ARG A 61 0.64 14.07 -1.81
N LEU A 62 0.01 13.63 -2.90
CA LEU A 62 -0.90 12.48 -2.89
C LEU A 62 -0.19 11.20 -2.46
N LEU A 63 1.04 10.96 -2.93
CA LEU A 63 1.84 9.80 -2.53
C LEU A 63 2.22 9.83 -1.04
N VAL A 64 2.61 10.99 -0.52
CA VAL A 64 2.91 11.16 0.91
C VAL A 64 1.66 10.92 1.75
N GLU A 65 0.51 11.49 1.36
CA GLU A 65 -0.77 11.32 2.04
C GLU A 65 -1.24 9.85 2.01
N ALA A 66 -1.10 9.18 0.86
CA ALA A 66 -1.41 7.75 0.71
C ALA A 66 -0.59 6.90 1.69
N ARG A 67 0.73 7.11 1.74
CA ARG A 67 1.65 6.38 2.63
C ARG A 67 1.35 6.65 4.11
N ALA A 68 1.06 7.90 4.46
CA ALA A 68 0.70 8.27 5.83
C ALA A 68 -0.58 7.57 6.29
N LEU A 69 -1.62 7.55 5.46
CA LEU A 69 -2.87 6.85 5.77
C LEU A 69 -2.68 5.34 5.91
N LEU A 70 -1.91 4.71 5.00
CA LEU A 70 -1.61 3.29 5.12
C LEU A 70 -0.87 2.97 6.42
N LYS A 71 0.13 3.78 6.79
CA LYS A 71 0.86 3.63 8.05
C LYS A 71 -0.06 3.76 9.25
N THR A 72 -0.92 4.78 9.29
CA THR A 72 -1.87 4.96 10.40
C THR A 72 -2.85 3.79 10.52
N LYS A 73 -3.37 3.27 9.40
CA LYS A 73 -4.26 2.11 9.43
C LYS A 73 -3.56 0.84 9.86
N LEU A 74 -2.32 0.62 9.41
CA LEU A 74 -1.52 -0.53 9.80
C LEU A 74 -1.23 -0.51 11.31
N SER A 75 -0.79 0.63 11.86
CA SER A 75 -0.53 0.75 13.30
C SER A 75 -1.76 0.51 14.17
N ARG A 76 -2.97 0.88 13.68
CA ARG A 76 -4.23 0.56 14.38
C ARG A 76 -4.49 -0.95 14.40
N LEU A 77 -4.32 -1.62 13.25
CA LEU A 77 -4.48 -3.08 13.16
C LEU A 77 -3.46 -3.83 14.02
N GLU A 78 -2.23 -3.35 14.13
CA GLU A 78 -1.23 -3.94 15.01
C GLU A 78 -1.58 -3.76 16.50
N SER A 79 -2.22 -2.64 16.85
CA SER A 79 -2.68 -2.38 18.21
C SER A 79 -3.91 -3.24 18.56
N ASP A 80 -4.86 -3.38 17.64
CA ASP A 80 -6.07 -4.19 17.82
C ASP A 80 -5.80 -5.71 17.87
N ASN A 81 -4.66 -6.18 17.34
CA ASN A 81 -4.25 -7.59 17.41
C ASN A 81 -3.49 -7.96 18.70
N HIS A 82 -3.18 -6.98 19.56
CA HIS A 82 -2.42 -7.19 20.78
C HIS A 82 -3.26 -7.05 22.07
N ASP A 83 -4.58 -6.85 21.96
CA ASP A 83 -5.56 -6.88 23.05
C ASP A 83 -6.32 -8.22 23.11
#